data_AF-A0A1Q9P9G9-F1
#
_entry.id   AF-A0A1Q9P9G9-F1
#
_cell.length_a   1.000
_cell.length_b   1.000
_cell.length_c   1.000
_cell.angle_alpha   90.00
_cell.angle_beta   90.00
_cell.angle_gamma   90.00
#
_symmetry.space_group_name_H-M   'P 1'
#
loop_
_entity.id
_entity.type
_entity.pdbx_description
1 polymer ?
#
loop_
_entity_poly.entity_id
_entity_poly.type
_entity_poly.pdbx_seq_one_letter_code
_entity_poly.pdbx_strand_id
1 'polypeptide(L)'
;MPDFVIDTNFYISGFQTLPTTFSKFAKAIKPLNFKIHMPFYIKNEMRFFLQREITPHVKTAEVNQSEFNKFLQKVHTHTTSLPQKPDLSVIFLADKLGATIVSSDLKLLETAELIGIPTLTNSAFISLVLEENKDSSLTSFLKELENKLMTAEIRYSIESTNRYDPVKRIRKIIDSAISVIRTEYEEKITQLAQSDLSETDGFSIESLELKELIGEIQSDLQRLEDDFNSGRYMELESELLARIREITDYLIDWKLAVDTIEDHIIYNEALLLLGRLHYLSCIALIENKKVELARVYMDKLLMILLQNSEANEQYGIDTHFLRMIILLLSGQFQRLNSYFTPAFEDECNQFQRADVVNVLKALILLTVILGSEKAVEAAKDYDYDNIEFINQLGFKFMQLEDLEKASMMFEQTFYLSLNSKNRGLCIASLEYLGWLYFSGFQAAKSTIQHLYELLIKKFPEIKSSYQVNLQVTNKPKELENFVSSSYQALSSLAVDLKSPLYCVGVTYMKEKNKIKPLIRVMNWGMMARIGIIDENQDLIQNSSLGNTIHLIDGRFKVVPASSHFRKQHEVELILHIDHVSQPTILCRSPGGWELTTIADK
;
A
#
# COMPACT_ATOMS: atom_id res chain seq x y z
N MET A 1 -21.12 40.80 6.09
CA MET A 1 -20.47 40.55 7.39
C MET A 1 -21.40 39.62 8.14
N PRO A 2 -20.95 38.42 8.52
CA PRO A 2 -21.84 37.43 9.10
C PRO A 2 -22.18 37.84 10.55
N ASP A 3 -23.49 37.99 10.79
CA ASP A 3 -24.06 38.14 12.11
C ASP A 3 -24.52 36.75 12.60
N PHE A 4 -24.18 36.40 13.84
CA PHE A 4 -24.54 35.11 14.45
C PHE A 4 -25.39 35.35 15.70
N VAL A 5 -26.49 34.60 15.84
CA VAL A 5 -27.31 34.59 17.07
C VAL A 5 -27.11 33.25 17.76
N ILE A 6 -26.56 33.29 18.97
CA ILE A 6 -26.14 32.09 19.68
C ILE A 6 -27.08 31.81 20.87
N ASP A 7 -27.49 30.56 21.00
CA ASP A 7 -28.33 30.05 22.07
C ASP A 7 -27.58 29.87 23.42
N THR A 8 -28.32 29.82 24.53
CA THR A 8 -27.81 29.61 25.90
C THR A 8 -26.92 28.36 25.98
N ASN A 9 -27.27 27.27 25.29
CA ASN A 9 -26.57 25.99 25.38
C ASN A 9 -25.11 26.03 24.92
N PHE A 10 -24.78 26.87 23.94
CA PHE A 10 -23.40 27.08 23.50
C PHE A 10 -22.54 27.63 24.65
N TYR A 11 -23.05 28.66 25.32
CA TYR A 11 -22.34 29.33 26.41
C TYR A 11 -22.17 28.42 27.63
N ILE A 12 -23.22 27.66 27.96
CA ILE A 12 -23.20 26.72 29.07
C ILE A 12 -22.24 25.56 28.78
N SER A 13 -22.43 24.85 27.67
CA SER A 13 -21.64 23.66 27.33
C SER A 13 -20.17 24.01 27.07
N GLY A 14 -19.90 25.14 26.41
CA GLY A 14 -18.55 25.59 26.11
C GLY A 14 -17.81 26.12 27.34
N PHE A 15 -18.46 26.96 28.15
CA PHE A 15 -17.74 27.87 29.06
C PHE A 15 -18.18 27.83 30.52
N GLN A 16 -19.22 27.08 30.91
CA GLN A 16 -19.68 27.06 32.30
C GLN A 16 -18.60 26.62 33.30
N THR A 17 -17.77 25.65 32.94
CA THR A 17 -16.71 25.11 33.82
C THR A 17 -15.53 26.06 33.97
N LEU A 18 -15.21 26.84 32.93
CA LEU A 18 -14.08 27.78 32.88
C LEU A 18 -14.49 29.08 32.14
N PRO A 19 -15.31 29.94 32.76
CA PRO A 19 -15.89 31.12 32.08
C PRO A 19 -14.86 32.12 31.53
N THR A 20 -13.69 32.22 32.18
CA THR A 20 -12.60 33.11 31.78
C THR A 20 -12.01 32.77 30.42
N THR A 21 -12.18 31.54 29.95
CA THR A 21 -11.71 31.10 28.62
C THR A 21 -12.54 31.68 27.47
N PHE A 22 -13.73 32.24 27.74
CA PHE A 22 -14.51 32.94 26.72
C PHE A 22 -13.76 34.14 26.13
N SER A 23 -12.90 34.80 26.91
CA SER A 23 -12.03 35.87 26.41
C SER A 23 -11.04 35.40 25.33
N LYS A 24 -10.60 34.13 25.37
CA LYS A 24 -9.76 33.51 24.33
C LYS A 24 -10.57 33.26 23.07
N PHE A 25 -11.81 32.78 23.22
CA PHE A 25 -12.74 32.63 22.09
C PHE A 25 -13.07 34.00 21.45
N ALA A 26 -13.36 35.03 22.25
CA ALA A 26 -13.60 36.38 21.74
C ALA A 26 -12.38 36.97 21.00
N LYS A 27 -11.15 36.61 21.41
CA LYS A 27 -9.92 36.94 20.68
C LYS A 27 -9.84 36.24 19.32
N ALA A 28 -10.29 34.98 19.22
CA ALA A 28 -10.36 34.25 17.96
C ALA A 28 -11.39 34.86 16.99
N ILE A 29 -12.53 35.32 17.52
CA ILE A 29 -13.64 35.88 16.72
C ILE A 29 -13.35 37.29 16.22
N LYS A 30 -12.63 38.11 17.00
CA LYS A 30 -12.44 39.54 16.70
C LYS A 30 -11.79 39.81 15.33
N PRO A 31 -10.72 39.10 14.91
CA PRO A 31 -10.11 39.26 13.58
C PRO A 31 -11.04 38.90 12.42
N LEU A 32 -12.01 38.00 12.64
CA LEU A 32 -12.94 37.51 11.63
C LEU A 32 -14.07 38.51 11.31
N ASN A 33 -14.17 39.61 12.06
CA ASN A 33 -15.28 40.57 11.98
C ASN A 33 -16.69 39.96 12.19
N PHE A 34 -16.75 38.77 12.78
CA PHE A 34 -18.00 38.12 13.16
C PHE A 34 -18.67 38.89 14.29
N LYS A 35 -19.96 39.14 14.16
CA LYS A 35 -20.76 39.82 15.19
C LYS A 35 -21.65 38.82 15.90
N ILE A 36 -21.36 38.59 17.17
CA ILE A 36 -22.16 37.68 18.00
C ILE A 36 -23.25 38.47 18.71
N HIS A 37 -24.48 37.98 18.60
CA HIS A 37 -25.67 38.54 19.24
C HIS A 37 -26.33 37.50 20.16
N MET A 38 -26.99 37.99 21.20
CA MET A 38 -27.87 37.18 22.04
C MET A 38 -29.13 37.96 22.45
N PRO A 39 -30.30 37.31 22.53
CA PRO A 39 -31.48 37.92 23.13
C PRO A 39 -31.30 38.18 24.64
N PHE A 40 -31.99 39.19 25.17
CA PHE A 40 -32.01 39.46 26.61
C PHE A 40 -32.55 38.28 27.45
N TYR A 41 -33.43 37.45 26.87
CA TYR A 41 -33.91 36.22 27.51
C TYR A 41 -32.77 35.22 27.78
N ILE A 42 -31.92 34.96 26.78
CA ILE A 42 -30.73 34.08 26.89
C ILE A 42 -29.74 34.62 27.92
N LYS A 43 -29.52 35.95 27.95
CA LYS A 43 -28.69 36.59 28.97
C LYS A 43 -29.16 36.24 30.39
N ASN A 44 -30.47 36.30 30.64
CA ASN A 44 -31.04 36.08 31.98
C ASN A 44 -31.07 34.62 32.41
N GLU A 45 -30.97 33.67 31.48
CA GLU A 45 -30.86 32.24 31.81
C GLU A 45 -29.46 31.84 32.29
N MET A 46 -28.43 32.56 31.84
CA MET A 46 -27.06 32.31 32.25
C MET A 46 -26.83 32.71 33.71
N ARG A 47 -25.97 31.95 34.42
CA ARG A 47 -25.55 32.30 35.79
C ARG A 47 -24.72 33.59 35.78
N PHE A 48 -24.80 34.39 36.85
CA PHE A 48 -24.17 35.71 36.95
C PHE A 48 -22.66 35.72 36.62
N PHE A 49 -21.91 34.72 37.08
CA PHE A 49 -20.46 34.64 36.80
C PHE A 49 -20.16 34.41 35.31
N LEU A 50 -21.04 33.72 34.59
CA LEU A 50 -20.90 33.45 33.15
C LEU A 50 -21.28 34.70 32.34
N GLN A 51 -22.37 35.38 32.74
CA GLN A 51 -22.78 36.65 32.15
C GLN A 51 -21.68 37.71 32.19
N ARG A 52 -20.95 37.80 33.32
CA ARG A 52 -19.89 38.80 33.52
C ARG A 52 -18.76 38.67 32.50
N GLU A 53 -18.39 37.45 32.15
CA GLU A 53 -17.29 37.19 31.21
C GLU A 53 -17.74 37.25 29.74
N ILE A 54 -19.02 36.95 29.44
CA ILE A 54 -19.53 36.89 28.06
C ILE A 54 -20.08 38.23 27.55
N THR A 55 -20.86 38.93 28.38
CA THR A 55 -21.56 40.16 27.96
C THR A 55 -20.65 41.25 27.38
N PRO A 56 -19.38 41.45 27.84
CA PRO A 56 -18.48 42.43 27.24
C PRO A 56 -18.13 42.17 25.77
N HIS A 57 -18.35 40.94 25.28
CA HIS A 57 -17.92 40.48 23.98
C HIS A 57 -19.10 40.16 23.03
N VAL A 58 -20.34 40.23 23.50
CA VAL A 58 -21.55 39.86 22.75
C VAL A 58 -22.58 40.97 22.81
N LYS A 59 -23.25 41.26 21.69
CA LYS A 59 -24.33 42.26 21.64
C LYS A 59 -25.63 41.67 22.17
N THR A 60 -26.16 42.25 23.24
CA THR A 60 -27.47 41.88 23.78
C THR A 60 -28.57 42.74 23.16
N ALA A 61 -29.60 42.11 22.61
CA ALA A 61 -30.76 42.79 22.03
C ALA A 61 -32.03 42.56 22.86
N GLU A 62 -32.82 43.62 23.05
CA GLU A 62 -34.15 43.53 23.65
C GLU A 62 -35.18 43.06 22.62
N VAL A 63 -36.13 42.25 23.08
CA VAL A 63 -37.21 41.71 22.25
C VAL A 63 -38.45 42.57 22.44
N ASN A 64 -38.86 43.30 21.39
CA ASN A 64 -40.10 44.07 21.42
C ASN A 64 -41.30 43.12 21.37
N GLN A 65 -42.12 43.12 22.42
CA GLN A 65 -43.24 42.19 22.58
C GLN A 65 -44.30 42.29 21.47
N SER A 66 -44.50 43.48 20.88
CA SER A 66 -45.45 43.68 19.78
C SER A 66 -44.96 43.06 18.47
N GLU A 67 -43.67 43.24 18.16
CA GLU A 67 -43.02 42.64 16.99
C GLU A 67 -42.89 41.12 17.14
N PHE A 68 -42.55 40.65 18.34
CA PHE A 68 -42.43 39.23 18.65
C PHE A 68 -43.76 38.49 18.44
N ASN A 69 -44.89 39.08 18.86
CA ASN A 69 -46.20 38.46 18.66
C ASN A 69 -46.60 38.38 17.18
N LYS A 70 -46.23 39.37 16.35
CA LYS A 70 -46.44 39.31 14.89
C LYS A 70 -45.56 38.24 14.25
N PHE A 71 -44.32 38.10 14.71
CA PHE A 71 -43.42 37.04 14.28
C PHE A 71 -43.96 35.65 14.65
N LEU A 72 -44.51 35.46 15.85
CA LEU A 72 -45.12 34.18 16.24
C LEU A 72 -46.25 33.76 15.29
N GLN A 73 -47.07 34.71 14.81
CA GLN A 73 -48.09 34.43 13.80
C GLN A 73 -47.48 33.95 12.48
N LYS A 74 -46.35 34.53 12.03
CA LYS A 74 -45.59 34.06 10.86
C LYS A 74 -45.10 32.63 11.05
N VAL A 75 -44.47 32.31 12.19
CA VAL A 75 -43.95 30.95 12.46
C VAL A 75 -45.09 29.92 12.56
N HIS A 76 -46.23 30.30 13.15
CA HIS A 76 -47.40 29.43 13.25
C HIS A 76 -47.99 28.98 11.91
N THR A 77 -47.72 29.72 10.81
CA THR A 77 -48.13 29.27 9.47
C THR A 77 -47.28 28.09 8.95
N HIS A 78 -46.09 27.87 9.50
CA HIS A 78 -45.15 26.83 9.06
C HIS A 78 -45.10 25.63 10.02
N THR A 79 -45.40 25.80 11.31
CA THR A 79 -45.43 24.70 12.29
C THR A 79 -46.36 24.97 13.47
N THR A 80 -47.01 23.91 13.97
CA THR A 80 -47.85 23.93 15.18
C THR A 80 -47.06 23.58 16.45
N SER A 81 -45.86 23.01 16.32
CA SER A 81 -45.01 22.58 17.44
C SER A 81 -43.90 23.59 17.70
N LEU A 82 -44.20 24.65 18.44
CA LEU A 82 -43.21 25.69 18.74
C LEU A 82 -42.20 25.25 19.82
N PRO A 83 -40.92 25.69 19.71
CA PRO A 83 -39.94 25.53 20.78
C PRO A 83 -40.23 26.47 21.96
N GLN A 84 -39.40 26.45 23.00
CA GLN A 84 -39.67 27.25 24.20
C GLN A 84 -39.51 28.75 23.90
N LYS A 85 -40.07 29.60 24.76
CA LYS A 85 -40.00 31.07 24.58
C LYS A 85 -38.55 31.62 24.43
N PRO A 86 -37.53 31.10 25.14
CA PRO A 86 -36.13 31.49 24.93
C PRO A 86 -35.64 31.16 23.51
N ASP A 87 -35.86 29.93 23.06
CA ASP A 87 -35.53 29.46 21.70
C ASP A 87 -36.22 30.33 20.63
N LEU A 88 -37.51 30.61 20.81
CA LEU A 88 -38.27 31.48 19.91
C LEU A 88 -37.68 32.90 19.85
N SER A 89 -37.09 33.38 20.95
CA SER A 89 -36.44 34.69 20.99
C SER A 89 -35.13 34.72 20.19
N VAL A 90 -34.41 33.59 20.12
CA VAL A 90 -33.22 33.41 19.27
C VAL A 90 -33.64 33.46 17.80
N ILE A 91 -34.66 32.69 17.43
CA ILE A 91 -35.17 32.64 16.04
C ILE A 91 -35.70 34.02 15.61
N PHE A 92 -36.46 34.71 16.48
CA PHE A 92 -36.93 36.07 16.21
C PHE A 92 -35.80 37.06 15.96
N LEU A 93 -34.76 37.03 16.81
CA LEU A 93 -33.63 37.94 16.66
C LEU A 93 -32.85 37.65 15.37
N ALA A 94 -32.72 36.39 14.99
CA ALA A 94 -32.08 35.98 13.74
C ALA A 94 -32.87 36.45 12.50
N ASP A 95 -34.20 36.28 12.46
CA ASP A 95 -35.08 36.78 11.39
C ASP A 95 -34.93 38.29 11.21
N LYS A 96 -34.86 39.04 12.32
CA LYS A 96 -34.74 40.50 12.32
C LYS A 96 -33.37 40.99 11.81
N LEU A 97 -32.31 40.25 12.08
CA LEU A 97 -30.94 40.62 11.73
C LEU A 97 -30.46 40.01 10.42
N GLY A 98 -31.19 39.03 9.85
CA GLY A 98 -30.68 38.21 8.74
C GLY A 98 -29.45 37.39 9.16
N ALA A 99 -29.43 36.93 10.41
CA ALA A 99 -28.28 36.31 11.05
C ALA A 99 -28.40 34.78 11.09
N THR A 100 -27.26 34.09 11.12
CA THR A 100 -27.20 32.63 11.26
C THR A 100 -27.37 32.23 12.73
N ILE A 101 -28.21 31.23 13.00
CA ILE A 101 -28.40 30.71 14.35
C ILE A 101 -27.36 29.66 14.67
N VAL A 102 -26.77 29.72 15.86
CA VAL A 102 -25.89 28.68 16.41
C VAL A 102 -26.55 28.05 17.64
N SER A 103 -26.90 26.77 17.55
CA SER A 103 -27.50 26.03 18.68
C SER A 103 -27.30 24.53 18.55
N SER A 104 -27.34 23.81 19.68
CA SER A 104 -27.43 22.36 19.75
C SER A 104 -28.87 21.83 19.85
N ASP A 105 -29.88 22.70 20.00
CA ASP A 105 -31.28 22.29 20.09
C ASP A 105 -31.89 22.13 18.69
N LEU A 106 -32.13 20.88 18.29
CA LEU A 106 -32.68 20.57 16.98
C LEU A 106 -34.07 21.11 16.74
N LYS A 107 -34.91 21.22 17.78
CA LYS A 107 -36.26 21.78 17.60
C LYS A 107 -36.17 23.26 17.23
N LEU A 108 -35.20 23.98 17.81
CA LEU A 108 -34.88 25.36 17.46
C LEU A 108 -34.37 25.41 16.01
N LEU A 109 -33.37 24.61 15.65
CA LEU A 109 -32.79 24.61 14.31
C LEU A 109 -33.81 24.23 13.21
N GLU A 110 -34.59 23.16 13.40
CA GLU A 110 -35.66 22.75 12.48
C GLU A 110 -36.71 23.85 12.29
N THR A 111 -37.11 24.51 13.39
CA THR A 111 -38.10 25.60 13.31
C THR A 111 -37.55 26.81 12.56
N ALA A 112 -36.26 27.12 12.71
CA ALA A 112 -35.60 28.21 12.01
C ALA A 112 -35.44 27.94 10.50
N GLU A 113 -35.04 26.72 10.15
CA GLU A 113 -34.92 26.29 8.74
C GLU A 113 -36.26 26.31 8.01
N LEU A 114 -37.36 25.93 8.69
CA LEU A 114 -38.71 25.96 8.13
C LEU A 114 -39.17 27.36 7.68
N ILE A 115 -38.56 28.42 8.23
CA ILE A 115 -38.84 29.81 7.86
C ILE A 115 -37.68 30.48 7.13
N GLY A 116 -36.71 29.70 6.65
CA GLY A 116 -35.61 30.15 5.78
C GLY A 116 -34.46 30.83 6.51
N ILE A 117 -34.28 30.61 7.82
CA ILE A 117 -33.15 31.15 8.58
C ILE A 117 -32.00 30.14 8.56
N PRO A 118 -30.76 30.56 8.20
CA PRO A 118 -29.59 29.68 8.26
C PRO A 118 -29.26 29.24 9.68
N THR A 119 -28.81 28.00 9.82
CA THR A 119 -28.54 27.33 11.09
C THR A 119 -27.19 26.62 11.07
N LEU A 120 -26.52 26.59 12.23
CA LEU A 120 -25.31 25.84 12.49
C LEU A 120 -25.38 25.19 13.87
N THR A 121 -24.76 24.02 14.01
CA THR A 121 -24.51 23.42 15.33
C THR A 121 -23.37 24.13 16.04
N ASN A 122 -23.26 23.95 17.36
CA ASN A 122 -22.23 24.62 18.16
C ASN A 122 -20.84 24.15 17.75
N SER A 123 -20.67 22.85 17.50
CA SER A 123 -19.40 22.27 17.04
C SER A 123 -18.99 22.82 15.67
N ALA A 124 -19.89 22.77 14.67
CA ALA A 124 -19.64 23.27 13.33
C ALA A 124 -19.29 24.78 13.31
N PHE A 125 -19.92 25.57 14.18
CA PHE A 125 -19.54 26.98 14.33
C PHE A 125 -18.11 27.17 14.86
N ILE A 126 -17.61 26.29 15.74
CA ILE A 126 -16.21 26.35 16.17
C ILE A 126 -15.26 25.88 15.05
N SER A 127 -15.64 24.87 14.26
CA SER A 127 -14.87 24.44 13.09
C SER A 127 -14.66 25.60 12.11
N LEU A 128 -15.73 26.34 11.80
CA LEU A 128 -15.67 27.57 10.98
C LEU A 128 -14.67 28.59 11.55
N VAL A 129 -14.71 28.81 12.87
CA VAL A 129 -13.81 29.75 13.55
C VAL A 129 -12.37 29.24 13.56
N LEU A 130 -12.15 27.93 13.58
CA LEU A 130 -10.83 27.31 13.57
C LEU A 130 -10.16 27.45 12.20
N GLU A 131 -10.94 27.26 11.13
CA GLU A 131 -10.49 27.36 9.74
C GLU A 131 -10.14 28.81 9.36
N GLU A 132 -11.02 29.77 9.70
CA GLU A 132 -10.78 31.17 9.32
C GLU A 132 -9.69 31.86 10.18
N ASN A 133 -9.36 31.29 11.34
CA ASN A 133 -8.45 31.93 12.29
C ASN A 133 -6.97 31.62 11.99
N LYS A 134 -6.23 32.67 11.63
CA LYS A 134 -4.80 32.61 11.31
C LYS A 134 -3.86 32.56 12.52
N ASP A 135 -4.38 32.68 13.75
CA ASP A 135 -3.60 32.65 14.98
C ASP A 135 -3.39 31.20 15.47
N SER A 136 -2.25 30.62 15.07
CA SER A 136 -1.82 29.28 15.48
C SER A 136 -1.75 29.05 17.00
N SER A 137 -1.62 30.11 17.80
CA SER A 137 -1.57 29.99 19.26
C SER A 137 -2.94 29.65 19.88
N LEU A 138 -4.03 29.86 19.14
CA LEU A 138 -5.40 29.59 19.57
C LEU A 138 -5.94 28.27 19.02
N THR A 139 -5.26 27.63 18.07
CA THR A 139 -5.72 26.40 17.42
C THR A 139 -5.95 25.26 18.41
N SER A 140 -5.04 25.04 19.36
CA SER A 140 -5.20 23.96 20.35
C SER A 140 -6.43 24.18 21.25
N PHE A 141 -6.67 25.43 21.64
CA PHE A 141 -7.86 25.81 22.41
C PHE A 141 -9.16 25.63 21.61
N LEU A 142 -9.16 26.01 20.33
CA LEU A 142 -10.35 25.87 19.48
C LEU A 142 -10.66 24.39 19.21
N LYS A 143 -9.66 23.54 18.95
CA LYS A 143 -9.85 22.07 18.84
C LYS A 143 -10.41 21.46 20.13
N GLU A 144 -9.93 21.91 21.29
CA GLU A 144 -10.44 21.42 22.57
C GLU A 144 -11.90 21.84 22.78
N LEU A 145 -12.24 23.08 22.44
CA LEU A 145 -13.59 23.62 22.54
C LEU A 145 -14.57 22.93 21.57
N GLU A 146 -14.15 22.71 20.33
CA GLU A 146 -14.90 21.96 19.31
C GLU A 146 -15.24 20.55 19.80
N ASN A 147 -14.22 19.78 20.21
CA ASN A 147 -14.39 18.42 20.73
C ASN A 147 -15.32 18.39 21.96
N LYS A 148 -15.20 19.38 22.85
CA LYS A 148 -16.05 19.50 24.03
C LYS A 148 -17.51 19.75 23.66
N LEU A 149 -17.77 20.65 22.73
CA LEU A 149 -19.12 20.97 22.27
C LEU A 149 -19.73 19.81 21.48
N MET A 150 -18.98 19.18 20.57
CA MET A 150 -19.40 17.99 19.83
C MET A 150 -19.76 16.84 20.78
N THR A 151 -18.92 16.58 21.79
CA THR A 151 -19.20 15.55 22.80
C THR A 151 -20.48 15.86 23.59
N ALA A 152 -20.70 17.14 23.94
CA ALA A 152 -21.92 17.55 24.65
C ALA A 152 -23.17 17.39 23.77
N GLU A 153 -23.08 17.72 22.49
CA GLU A 153 -24.16 17.56 21.50
C GLU A 153 -24.54 16.09 21.27
N ILE A 154 -23.55 15.23 21.10
CA ILE A 154 -23.76 13.78 20.94
C ILE A 154 -24.35 13.19 22.22
N ARG A 155 -23.80 13.54 23.39
CA ARG A 155 -24.29 13.05 24.68
C ARG A 155 -25.74 13.45 24.91
N TYR A 156 -26.08 14.72 24.68
CA TYR A 156 -27.45 15.20 24.80
C TYR A 156 -28.40 14.50 23.81
N SER A 157 -27.92 14.21 22.60
CA SER A 157 -28.68 13.48 21.57
C SER A 157 -28.96 12.03 21.96
N ILE A 158 -28.03 11.36 22.65
CA ILE A 158 -28.19 9.99 23.16
C ILE A 158 -29.08 9.95 24.41
N GLU A 159 -28.95 10.92 25.32
CA GLU A 159 -29.67 10.90 26.61
C GLU A 159 -31.17 11.26 26.49
N SER A 160 -31.59 11.89 25.38
CA SER A 160 -32.96 12.37 25.17
C SER A 160 -33.80 11.51 24.20
N THR A 161 -33.64 10.17 24.30
CA THR A 161 -34.32 9.13 23.49
C THR A 161 -35.85 9.24 23.42
N ASN A 162 -36.49 9.91 24.39
CA ASN A 162 -37.95 10.01 24.46
C ASN A 162 -38.58 11.15 23.63
N ARG A 163 -37.80 11.99 22.94
CA ARG A 163 -38.37 13.14 22.19
C ARG A 163 -38.04 13.17 20.69
N TYR A 164 -36.94 12.58 20.22
CA TYR A 164 -36.53 12.52 18.81
C TYR A 164 -35.59 11.33 18.57
N ASP A 165 -35.51 10.84 17.33
CA ASP A 165 -34.63 9.75 16.93
C ASP A 165 -33.14 10.19 16.98
N PRO A 166 -32.29 9.57 17.81
CA PRO A 166 -30.88 9.91 17.95
C PRO A 166 -30.10 9.84 16.61
N VAL A 167 -30.53 9.00 15.65
CA VAL A 167 -29.89 8.90 14.33
C VAL A 167 -30.11 10.16 13.51
N LYS A 168 -31.33 10.72 13.52
CA LYS A 168 -31.63 12.01 12.86
C LYS A 168 -30.83 13.16 13.47
N ARG A 169 -30.60 13.10 14.79
CA ARG A 169 -29.82 14.12 15.51
C ARG A 169 -28.35 14.11 15.11
N ILE A 170 -27.74 12.92 15.12
CA ILE A 170 -26.35 12.74 14.71
C ILE A 170 -26.19 13.12 13.23
N ARG A 171 -27.14 12.74 12.38
CA ARG A 171 -27.14 13.14 10.96
C ARG A 171 -27.12 14.66 10.81
N LYS A 172 -27.97 15.41 11.54
CA LYS A 172 -27.98 16.88 11.46
C LYS A 172 -26.70 17.54 11.99
N ILE A 173 -26.03 16.95 12.98
CA ILE A 173 -24.71 17.40 13.45
C ILE A 173 -23.67 17.21 12.33
N ILE A 174 -23.68 16.05 11.67
CA ILE A 174 -22.81 15.74 10.54
C ILE A 174 -23.12 16.65 9.33
N ASP A 175 -24.38 16.80 8.96
CA ASP A 175 -24.82 17.68 7.85
C ASP A 175 -24.39 19.14 8.10
N SER A 176 -24.42 19.61 9.34
CA SER A 176 -23.96 20.96 9.70
C SER A 176 -22.44 21.11 9.60
N ALA A 177 -21.67 20.08 10.01
CA ALA A 177 -20.22 20.06 9.83
C ALA A 177 -19.85 20.01 8.33
N ILE A 178 -20.55 19.19 7.55
CA ILE A 178 -20.40 19.11 6.09
C ILE A 178 -20.75 20.47 5.46
N SER A 179 -21.75 21.20 5.95
CA SER A 179 -22.10 22.52 5.39
C SER A 179 -20.99 23.56 5.53
N VAL A 180 -20.22 23.51 6.63
CA VAL A 180 -19.06 24.39 6.85
C VAL A 180 -17.93 24.04 5.90
N ILE A 181 -17.60 22.74 5.81
CA ILE A 181 -16.62 22.20 4.85
C ILE A 181 -17.03 22.57 3.42
N ARG A 182 -18.31 22.40 3.07
CA ARG A 182 -18.87 22.72 1.75
C ARG A 182 -18.79 24.22 1.44
N THR A 183 -18.94 25.10 2.43
CA THR A 183 -18.78 26.56 2.22
C THR A 183 -17.32 26.93 1.95
N GLU A 184 -16.36 26.32 2.64
CA GLU A 184 -14.92 26.47 2.37
C GLU A 184 -14.54 25.93 0.98
N TYR A 185 -15.08 24.76 0.63
CA TYR A 185 -14.88 24.15 -0.68
C TYR A 185 -15.55 24.95 -1.79
N GLU A 186 -16.75 25.49 -1.60
CA GLU A 186 -17.41 26.38 -2.57
C GLU A 186 -16.61 27.69 -2.77
N GLU A 187 -15.97 28.21 -1.72
CA GLU A 187 -15.05 29.36 -1.85
C GLU A 187 -13.73 29.01 -2.57
N LYS A 188 -13.15 27.82 -2.33
CA LYS A 188 -12.01 27.30 -3.10
C LYS A 188 -12.40 26.98 -4.55
N ILE A 189 -13.59 26.44 -4.78
CA ILE A 189 -14.22 26.22 -6.10
C ILE A 189 -14.35 27.56 -6.83
N THR A 190 -14.77 28.62 -6.15
CA THR A 190 -14.90 29.96 -6.77
C THR A 190 -13.53 30.55 -7.15
N GLN A 191 -12.45 30.19 -6.44
CA GLN A 191 -11.08 30.58 -6.78
C GLN A 191 -10.48 29.72 -7.90
N LEU A 192 -10.81 28.42 -7.97
CA LEU A 192 -10.32 27.48 -8.98
C LEU A 192 -11.13 27.53 -10.30
N ALA A 193 -12.41 27.89 -10.26
CA ALA A 193 -13.25 28.09 -11.44
C ALA A 193 -12.80 29.27 -12.32
N GLN A 194 -11.91 30.14 -11.81
CA GLN A 194 -11.26 31.19 -12.60
C GLN A 194 -10.06 30.70 -13.43
N SER A 195 -9.62 29.45 -13.27
CA SER A 195 -8.42 28.91 -13.94
C SER A 195 -8.65 27.53 -14.59
N ASP A 196 -9.57 27.47 -15.56
CA ASP A 196 -9.85 26.29 -16.40
C ASP A 196 -10.64 25.17 -15.71
N LEU A 197 -11.98 25.21 -15.85
CA LEU A 197 -12.86 24.09 -16.20
C LEU A 197 -14.33 24.58 -16.23
N SER A 198 -15.04 24.32 -17.32
CA SER A 198 -16.42 24.75 -17.54
C SER A 198 -17.41 24.04 -16.60
N GLU A 199 -18.32 24.80 -16.00
CA GLU A 199 -19.40 24.45 -15.05
C GLU A 199 -20.42 23.36 -15.49
N THR A 200 -20.14 22.54 -16.51
CA THR A 200 -21.20 21.73 -17.14
C THR A 200 -21.25 20.24 -16.78
N ASP A 201 -20.30 19.67 -16.04
CA ASP A 201 -20.38 18.25 -15.67
C ASP A 201 -20.12 18.02 -14.16
N GLY A 202 -21.20 17.82 -13.39
CA GLY A 202 -21.21 16.95 -12.20
C GLY A 202 -20.19 17.17 -11.08
N PHE A 203 -19.82 18.40 -10.72
CA PHE A 203 -18.92 18.64 -9.57
C PHE A 203 -19.58 18.30 -8.22
N SER A 204 -19.10 17.24 -7.57
CA SER A 204 -19.48 16.80 -6.21
C SER A 204 -18.30 16.92 -5.22
N ILE A 205 -18.55 16.88 -3.90
CA ILE A 205 -17.47 16.89 -2.89
C ILE A 205 -16.55 15.68 -3.09
N GLU A 206 -17.16 14.53 -3.37
CA GLU A 206 -16.48 13.26 -3.66
C GLU A 206 -15.57 13.37 -4.89
N SER A 207 -15.89 14.25 -5.85
CA SER A 207 -15.04 14.51 -7.03
C SER A 207 -13.74 15.22 -6.64
N LEU A 208 -13.80 16.15 -5.68
CA LEU A 208 -12.62 16.86 -5.20
C LEU A 208 -11.77 15.96 -4.32
N GLU A 209 -12.38 15.22 -3.40
CA GLU A 209 -11.67 14.26 -2.54
C GLU A 209 -10.92 13.20 -3.37
N LEU A 210 -11.59 12.63 -4.39
CA LEU A 210 -10.94 11.68 -5.29
C LEU A 210 -9.80 12.33 -6.09
N LYS A 211 -9.98 13.56 -6.56
CA LYS A 211 -8.93 14.28 -7.31
C LYS A 211 -7.71 14.62 -6.43
N GLU A 212 -7.94 15.04 -5.18
CA GLU A 212 -6.86 15.28 -4.22
C GLU A 212 -6.09 13.99 -3.91
N LEU A 213 -6.80 12.89 -3.68
CA LEU A 213 -6.19 11.58 -3.45
C LEU A 213 -5.36 11.10 -4.64
N ILE A 214 -5.87 11.25 -5.88
CA ILE A 214 -5.12 10.96 -7.10
C ILE A 214 -3.84 11.79 -7.15
N GLY A 215 -3.93 13.10 -6.86
CA GLY A 215 -2.78 14.00 -6.84
C GLY A 215 -1.73 13.62 -5.78
N GLU A 216 -2.17 13.25 -4.57
CA GLU A 216 -1.28 12.75 -3.50
C GLU A 216 -0.52 11.50 -3.96
N ILE A 217 -1.24 10.50 -4.45
CA ILE A 217 -0.63 9.21 -4.83
C ILE A 217 0.25 9.36 -6.06
N GLN A 218 -0.13 10.20 -7.03
CA GLN A 218 0.75 10.53 -8.16
C GLN A 218 2.05 11.18 -7.70
N SER A 219 2.02 12.04 -6.67
CA SER A 219 3.23 12.65 -6.10
C SER A 219 4.13 11.62 -5.39
N ASP A 220 3.52 10.59 -4.79
CA ASP A 220 4.24 9.48 -4.14
C ASP A 220 4.76 8.44 -5.14
N LEU A 221 4.25 8.41 -6.38
CA LEU A 221 4.50 7.34 -7.34
C LEU A 221 5.99 7.14 -7.64
N GLN A 222 6.76 8.22 -7.76
CA GLN A 222 8.20 8.14 -8.01
C GLN A 222 8.91 7.36 -6.89
N ARG A 223 8.54 7.59 -5.63
CA ARG A 223 9.12 6.86 -4.49
C ARG A 223 8.75 5.38 -4.55
N LEU A 224 7.50 5.06 -4.91
CA LEU A 224 7.04 3.67 -5.07
C LEU A 224 7.82 2.96 -6.18
N GLU A 225 8.12 3.65 -7.27
CA GLU A 225 8.95 3.12 -8.36
C GLU A 225 10.42 2.98 -7.96
N ASP A 226 10.96 3.90 -7.15
CA ASP A 226 12.31 3.77 -6.60
C ASP A 226 12.42 2.57 -5.64
N ASP A 227 11.40 2.35 -4.81
CA ASP A 227 11.27 1.18 -3.93
C ASP A 227 11.19 -0.12 -4.74
N PHE A 228 10.42 -0.11 -5.83
CA PHE A 228 10.31 -1.22 -6.78
C PHE A 228 11.66 -1.54 -7.43
N ASN A 229 12.34 -0.55 -7.99
CA ASN A 229 13.64 -0.70 -8.64
C ASN A 229 14.74 -1.13 -7.66
N SER A 230 14.59 -0.77 -6.38
CA SER A 230 15.49 -1.19 -5.29
C SER A 230 15.20 -2.61 -4.79
N GLY A 231 14.16 -3.28 -5.31
CA GLY A 231 13.78 -4.64 -4.91
C GLY A 231 13.14 -4.75 -3.52
N ARG A 232 12.60 -3.65 -2.97
CA ARG A 232 11.93 -3.61 -1.65
C ARG A 232 10.49 -4.10 -1.72
N TYR A 233 10.29 -5.30 -2.26
CA TYR A 233 8.95 -5.82 -2.61
C TYR A 233 8.07 -6.09 -1.38
N MET A 234 8.64 -6.41 -0.21
CA MET A 234 7.85 -6.67 1.00
C MET A 234 7.17 -5.41 1.54
N GLU A 235 7.91 -4.32 1.70
CA GLU A 235 7.36 -3.03 2.13
C GLU A 235 6.40 -2.48 1.06
N LEU A 236 6.83 -2.54 -0.20
CA LEU A 236 6.07 -2.04 -1.33
C LEU A 236 4.72 -2.73 -1.51
N GLU A 237 4.62 -4.05 -1.29
CA GLU A 237 3.34 -4.76 -1.36
C GLU A 237 2.31 -4.14 -0.41
N SER A 238 2.69 -3.93 0.86
CA SER A 238 1.75 -3.44 1.87
C SER A 238 1.21 -2.04 1.52
N GLU A 239 2.08 -1.19 0.99
CA GLU A 239 1.77 0.17 0.62
C GLU A 239 0.92 0.24 -0.65
N LEU A 240 1.31 -0.48 -1.71
CA LEU A 240 0.54 -0.51 -2.96
C LEU A 240 -0.89 -1.02 -2.72
N LEU A 241 -1.04 -2.08 -1.92
CA LEU A 241 -2.36 -2.64 -1.60
C LEU A 241 -3.22 -1.69 -0.77
N ALA A 242 -2.62 -0.85 0.06
CA ALA A 242 -3.33 0.19 0.80
C ALA A 242 -3.82 1.31 -0.14
N ARG A 243 -2.93 1.84 -1.00
CA ARG A 243 -3.26 2.89 -1.96
C ARG A 243 -4.32 2.45 -2.98
N ILE A 244 -4.24 1.20 -3.47
CA ILE A 244 -5.30 0.63 -4.34
C ILE A 244 -6.65 0.64 -3.64
N ARG A 245 -6.69 0.26 -2.36
CA ARG A 245 -7.94 0.21 -1.59
C ARG A 245 -8.52 1.61 -1.41
N GLU A 246 -7.69 2.57 -1.00
CA GLU A 246 -8.07 3.97 -0.84
C GLU A 246 -8.70 4.51 -2.12
N ILE A 247 -8.01 4.42 -3.27
CA ILE A 247 -8.57 4.92 -4.54
C ILE A 247 -9.85 4.15 -4.90
N THR A 248 -9.90 2.83 -4.72
CA THR A 248 -11.09 2.04 -5.05
C THR A 248 -12.30 2.48 -4.22
N ASP A 249 -12.12 2.73 -2.93
CA ASP A 249 -13.20 3.13 -2.02
C ASP A 249 -13.73 4.53 -2.41
N TYR A 250 -12.85 5.51 -2.61
CA TYR A 250 -13.25 6.86 -3.07
C TYR A 250 -13.86 6.84 -4.48
N LEU A 251 -13.38 5.97 -5.37
CA LEU A 251 -13.95 5.82 -6.71
C LEU A 251 -15.37 5.25 -6.67
N ILE A 252 -15.67 4.36 -5.72
CA ILE A 252 -17.03 3.83 -5.52
C ILE A 252 -17.94 4.94 -5.00
N ASP A 253 -17.52 5.69 -3.99
CA ASP A 253 -18.30 6.78 -3.42
C ASP A 253 -18.59 7.85 -4.48
N TRP A 254 -17.57 8.21 -5.27
CA TRP A 254 -17.71 9.12 -6.41
C TRP A 254 -18.69 8.59 -7.47
N LYS A 255 -18.62 7.31 -7.85
CA LYS A 255 -19.56 6.69 -8.79
C LYS A 255 -21.01 6.70 -8.32
N LEU A 256 -21.23 6.69 -7.00
CA LEU A 256 -22.58 6.77 -6.43
C LEU A 256 -23.10 8.22 -6.39
N ALA A 257 -22.22 9.21 -6.44
CA ALA A 257 -22.54 10.62 -6.35
C ALA A 257 -22.76 11.31 -7.72
N VAL A 258 -22.29 10.70 -8.83
CA VAL A 258 -22.33 11.31 -10.17
C VAL A 258 -23.29 10.59 -11.11
N ASP A 259 -24.04 11.37 -11.91
CA ASP A 259 -25.06 10.86 -12.84
C ASP A 259 -24.46 10.21 -14.11
N THR A 260 -23.29 10.66 -14.55
CA THR A 260 -22.58 10.17 -15.76
C THR A 260 -21.12 9.86 -15.46
N ILE A 261 -20.74 8.61 -15.68
CA ILE A 261 -19.38 8.09 -15.38
C ILE A 261 -18.52 7.96 -16.65
N GLU A 262 -19.13 7.59 -17.77
CA GLU A 262 -18.43 7.35 -19.03
C GLU A 262 -17.72 8.63 -19.50
N ASP A 263 -16.46 8.48 -19.95
CA ASP A 263 -15.57 9.54 -20.43
C ASP A 263 -15.24 10.67 -19.43
N HIS A 264 -15.62 10.53 -18.15
CA HIS A 264 -15.28 11.52 -17.13
C HIS A 264 -13.77 11.53 -16.83
N ILE A 265 -13.14 12.71 -16.85
CA ILE A 265 -11.67 12.88 -16.71
C ILE A 265 -11.16 12.24 -15.41
N ILE A 266 -11.80 12.55 -14.28
CA ILE A 266 -11.40 12.00 -12.96
C ILE A 266 -11.51 10.46 -12.94
N TYR A 267 -12.53 9.90 -13.62
CA TYR A 267 -12.69 8.46 -13.70
C TYR A 267 -11.55 7.82 -14.50
N ASN A 268 -11.19 8.42 -15.64
CA ASN A 268 -10.09 7.95 -16.48
C ASN A 268 -8.74 8.07 -15.77
N GLU A 269 -8.45 9.20 -15.11
CA GLU A 269 -7.23 9.38 -14.31
C GLU A 269 -7.13 8.37 -13.16
N ALA A 270 -8.24 8.13 -12.45
CA ALA A 270 -8.29 7.12 -11.38
C ALA A 270 -8.01 5.71 -11.91
N LEU A 271 -8.61 5.34 -13.05
CA LEU A 271 -8.39 4.04 -13.67
C LEU A 271 -6.95 3.88 -14.16
N LEU A 272 -6.36 4.92 -14.74
CA LEU A 272 -4.96 4.90 -15.20
C LEU A 272 -4.00 4.68 -14.04
N LEU A 273 -4.18 5.42 -12.94
CA LEU A 273 -3.38 5.28 -11.72
C LEU A 273 -3.59 3.90 -11.07
N LEU A 274 -4.85 3.45 -10.95
CA LEU A 274 -5.16 2.11 -10.45
C LEU A 274 -4.50 1.03 -11.30
N GLY A 275 -4.52 1.17 -12.64
CA GLY A 275 -3.86 0.25 -13.56
C GLY A 275 -2.37 0.12 -13.26
N ARG A 276 -1.67 1.27 -13.09
CA ARG A 276 -0.25 1.30 -12.73
C ARG A 276 0.03 0.64 -11.38
N LEU A 277 -0.74 0.98 -10.35
CA LEU A 277 -0.56 0.40 -9.00
C LEU A 277 -0.84 -1.11 -8.97
N HIS A 278 -1.88 -1.55 -9.67
CA HIS A 278 -2.21 -2.97 -9.81
C HIS A 278 -1.09 -3.75 -10.52
N TYR A 279 -0.52 -3.19 -11.59
CA TYR A 279 0.60 -3.79 -12.30
C TYR A 279 1.82 -3.98 -11.38
N LEU A 280 2.24 -2.93 -10.66
CA LEU A 280 3.34 -3.01 -9.69
C LEU A 280 3.04 -4.00 -8.56
N SER A 281 1.79 -4.04 -8.09
CA SER A 281 1.35 -4.95 -7.02
C SER A 281 1.45 -6.40 -7.45
N CYS A 282 1.07 -6.73 -8.69
CA CYS A 282 1.17 -8.09 -9.21
C CYS A 282 2.62 -8.59 -9.17
N ILE A 283 3.58 -7.75 -9.55
CA ILE A 283 5.00 -8.11 -9.52
C ILE A 283 5.48 -8.26 -8.07
N ALA A 284 5.19 -7.29 -7.20
CA ALA A 284 5.56 -7.37 -5.77
C ALA A 284 4.99 -8.63 -5.10
N LEU A 285 3.74 -9.00 -5.44
CA LEU A 285 3.11 -10.23 -4.96
C LEU A 285 3.80 -11.50 -5.47
N ILE A 286 4.25 -11.55 -6.72
CA ILE A 286 5.03 -12.68 -7.26
C ILE A 286 6.36 -12.80 -6.51
N GLU A 287 7.08 -11.69 -6.33
CA GLU A 287 8.36 -11.67 -5.62
C GLU A 287 8.20 -12.09 -4.14
N ASN A 288 7.08 -11.73 -3.52
CA ASN A 288 6.71 -12.15 -2.17
C ASN A 288 6.03 -13.54 -2.12
N LYS A 289 6.11 -14.33 -3.20
CA LYS A 289 5.62 -15.72 -3.30
C LYS A 289 4.09 -15.88 -3.13
N LYS A 290 3.32 -14.83 -3.40
CA LYS A 290 1.84 -14.78 -3.29
C LYS A 290 1.18 -14.85 -4.67
N VAL A 291 1.55 -15.85 -5.48
CA VAL A 291 1.12 -15.98 -6.89
C VAL A 291 -0.41 -16.03 -7.05
N GLU A 292 -1.14 -16.72 -6.17
CA GLU A 292 -2.61 -16.76 -6.25
C GLU A 292 -3.25 -15.39 -5.99
N LEU A 293 -2.67 -14.60 -5.08
CA LEU A 293 -3.16 -13.24 -4.85
C LEU A 293 -2.81 -12.33 -6.04
N ALA A 294 -1.61 -12.49 -6.61
CA ALA A 294 -1.21 -11.78 -7.83
C ALA A 294 -2.20 -12.06 -8.99
N ARG A 295 -2.70 -13.29 -9.11
CA ARG A 295 -3.73 -13.66 -10.10
C ARG A 295 -5.04 -12.90 -9.90
N VAL A 296 -5.50 -12.75 -8.66
CA VAL A 296 -6.72 -11.98 -8.35
C VAL A 296 -6.55 -10.51 -8.72
N TYR A 297 -5.38 -9.92 -8.42
CA TYR A 297 -5.09 -8.54 -8.79
C TYR A 297 -4.90 -8.36 -10.30
N MET A 298 -4.38 -9.38 -10.99
CA MET A 298 -4.26 -9.39 -12.44
C MET A 298 -5.63 -9.43 -13.13
N ASP A 299 -6.59 -10.20 -12.61
CA ASP A 299 -7.96 -10.21 -13.16
C ASP A 299 -8.62 -8.82 -13.00
N LYS A 300 -8.37 -8.11 -11.89
CA LYS A 300 -8.83 -6.72 -11.70
C LYS A 300 -8.14 -5.75 -12.66
N LEU A 301 -6.83 -5.89 -12.86
CA LEU A 301 -6.07 -5.08 -13.80
C LEU A 301 -6.61 -5.22 -15.22
N LEU A 302 -6.89 -6.45 -15.68
CA LEU A 302 -7.53 -6.66 -16.98
C LEU A 302 -8.90 -5.98 -17.09
N MET A 303 -9.70 -5.97 -16.03
CA MET A 303 -10.97 -5.24 -16.04
C MET A 303 -10.78 -3.73 -16.21
N ILE A 304 -9.74 -3.16 -15.58
CA ILE A 304 -9.38 -1.75 -15.74
C ILE A 304 -8.99 -1.45 -17.20
N LEU A 305 -8.13 -2.27 -17.80
CA LEU A 305 -7.70 -2.09 -19.20
C LEU A 305 -8.87 -2.19 -20.19
N LEU A 306 -9.86 -3.06 -19.92
CA LEU A 306 -11.07 -3.13 -20.75
C LEU A 306 -11.96 -1.88 -20.64
N GLN A 307 -11.86 -1.13 -19.53
CA GLN A 307 -12.67 0.06 -19.26
C GLN A 307 -11.98 1.36 -19.67
N ASN A 308 -10.66 1.35 -19.84
CA ASN A 308 -9.87 2.55 -20.12
C ASN A 308 -8.87 2.27 -21.26
N SER A 309 -9.14 2.85 -22.43
CA SER A 309 -8.32 2.67 -23.63
C SER A 309 -6.91 3.20 -23.47
N GLU A 310 -6.72 4.33 -22.76
CA GLU A 310 -5.42 4.93 -22.51
C GLU A 310 -4.51 4.00 -21.69
N ALA A 311 -5.05 3.40 -20.62
CA ALA A 311 -4.35 2.40 -19.83
C ALA A 311 -4.03 1.15 -20.66
N ASN A 312 -4.92 0.74 -21.57
CA ASN A 312 -4.66 -0.38 -22.48
C ASN A 312 -3.55 -0.08 -23.48
N GLU A 313 -3.53 1.12 -24.06
CA GLU A 313 -2.45 1.55 -24.95
C GLU A 313 -1.10 1.62 -24.22
N GLN A 314 -1.09 2.06 -22.95
CA GLN A 314 0.14 2.24 -22.19
C GLN A 314 0.67 0.94 -21.58
N TYR A 315 -0.19 0.04 -21.10
CA TYR A 315 0.20 -1.13 -20.30
C TYR A 315 -0.33 -2.47 -20.81
N GLY A 316 -1.11 -2.50 -21.89
CA GLY A 316 -1.85 -3.68 -22.33
C GLY A 316 -0.97 -4.90 -22.59
N ILE A 317 0.03 -4.76 -23.46
CA ILE A 317 0.94 -5.85 -23.81
C ILE A 317 1.77 -6.32 -22.59
N ASP A 318 2.28 -5.38 -21.78
CA ASP A 318 3.03 -5.72 -20.56
C ASP A 318 2.18 -6.47 -19.53
N THR A 319 0.91 -6.06 -19.39
CA THR A 319 -0.04 -6.74 -18.52
C THR A 319 -0.32 -8.15 -19.02
N HIS A 320 -0.50 -8.34 -20.32
CA HIS A 320 -0.68 -9.66 -20.92
C HIS A 320 0.55 -10.55 -20.75
N PHE A 321 1.76 -10.00 -20.91
CA PHE A 321 3.01 -10.71 -20.62
C PHE A 321 3.12 -11.13 -19.15
N LEU A 322 2.88 -10.20 -18.22
CA LEU A 322 2.84 -10.49 -16.79
C LEU A 322 1.79 -11.55 -16.45
N ARG A 323 0.62 -11.52 -17.11
CA ARG A 323 -0.41 -12.54 -16.95
C ARG A 323 0.05 -13.91 -17.43
N MET A 324 0.77 -13.99 -18.55
CA MET A 324 1.34 -15.26 -19.03
C MET A 324 2.29 -15.86 -17.99
N ILE A 325 3.13 -15.04 -17.38
CA ILE A 325 4.03 -15.45 -16.29
C ILE A 325 3.23 -15.96 -15.08
N ILE A 326 2.22 -15.22 -14.61
CA ILE A 326 1.38 -15.64 -13.48
C ILE A 326 0.69 -16.97 -13.78
N LEU A 327 0.18 -17.17 -15.00
CA LEU A 327 -0.48 -18.43 -15.40
C LEU A 327 0.51 -19.61 -15.39
N LEU A 328 1.77 -19.39 -15.78
CA LEU A 328 2.82 -20.41 -15.67
C LEU A 328 3.10 -20.75 -14.21
N LEU A 329 3.36 -19.74 -13.39
CA LEU A 329 3.70 -19.91 -11.97
C LEU A 329 2.55 -20.52 -11.17
N SER A 330 1.30 -20.22 -11.53
CA SER A 330 0.10 -20.80 -10.91
C SER A 330 -0.29 -22.16 -11.49
N GLY A 331 0.47 -22.72 -12.44
CA GLY A 331 0.18 -24.00 -13.08
C GLY A 331 -1.05 -24.01 -14.01
N GLN A 332 -1.58 -22.85 -14.40
CA GLN A 332 -2.72 -22.71 -15.33
C GLN A 332 -2.26 -22.58 -16.80
N PHE A 333 -1.21 -23.29 -17.19
CA PHE A 333 -0.56 -23.16 -18.50
C PHE A 333 -1.48 -23.47 -19.69
N GLN A 334 -2.55 -24.26 -19.51
CA GLN A 334 -3.56 -24.48 -20.56
C GLN A 334 -4.24 -23.18 -21.03
N ARG A 335 -4.33 -22.17 -20.16
CA ARG A 335 -4.92 -20.86 -20.50
C ARG A 335 -4.02 -20.01 -21.40
N LEU A 336 -2.73 -20.36 -21.51
CA LEU A 336 -1.78 -19.66 -22.38
C LEU A 336 -2.09 -19.83 -23.86
N ASN A 337 -2.80 -20.90 -24.24
CA ASN A 337 -3.23 -21.13 -25.62
C ASN A 337 -4.03 -19.95 -26.20
N SER A 338 -4.68 -19.15 -25.37
CA SER A 338 -5.39 -17.93 -25.81
C SER A 338 -4.46 -16.83 -26.35
N TYR A 339 -3.17 -16.85 -26.00
CA TYR A 339 -2.16 -15.91 -26.47
C TYR A 339 -1.40 -16.41 -27.70
N PHE A 340 -1.46 -17.71 -28.00
CA PHE A 340 -0.78 -18.30 -29.15
C PHE A 340 -1.62 -18.15 -30.42
N THR A 341 -1.93 -16.90 -30.76
CA THR A 341 -2.75 -16.57 -31.93
C THR A 341 -2.05 -15.49 -32.77
N PRO A 342 -2.20 -15.52 -34.11
CA PRO A 342 -1.65 -14.46 -34.97
C PRO A 342 -2.15 -13.06 -34.59
N ALA A 343 -3.38 -12.95 -34.09
CA ALA A 343 -3.94 -11.67 -33.66
C ALA A 343 -3.14 -11.03 -32.51
N PHE A 344 -2.71 -11.83 -31.53
CA PHE A 344 -1.89 -11.31 -30.42
C PHE A 344 -0.46 -10.97 -30.87
N GLU A 345 0.10 -11.72 -31.82
CA GLU A 345 1.39 -11.38 -32.43
C GLU A 345 1.31 -10.05 -33.20
N ASP A 346 0.25 -9.84 -33.97
CA ASP A 346 -0.01 -8.59 -34.69
C ASP A 346 -0.17 -7.41 -33.72
N GLU A 347 -0.89 -7.61 -32.61
CA GLU A 347 -1.06 -6.61 -31.55
C GLU A 347 0.30 -6.26 -30.91
N CYS A 348 1.11 -7.26 -30.55
CA CYS A 348 2.46 -7.01 -30.03
C CYS A 348 3.31 -6.20 -31.02
N ASN A 349 3.27 -6.52 -32.31
CA ASN A 349 4.01 -5.78 -33.34
C ASN A 349 3.50 -4.34 -33.49
N GLN A 350 2.19 -4.12 -33.41
CA GLN A 350 1.56 -2.79 -33.45
C GLN A 350 2.06 -1.90 -32.31
N PHE A 351 2.20 -2.45 -31.11
CA PHE A 351 2.72 -1.75 -29.93
C PHE A 351 4.25 -1.78 -29.80
N GLN A 352 4.98 -2.15 -30.87
CA GLN A 352 6.46 -2.21 -30.89
C GLN A 352 7.08 -3.18 -29.86
N ARG A 353 6.34 -4.23 -29.49
CA ARG A 353 6.73 -5.26 -28.51
C ARG A 353 7.12 -6.59 -29.16
N ALA A 354 8.04 -6.52 -30.13
CA ALA A 354 8.59 -7.70 -30.80
C ALA A 354 9.37 -8.62 -29.83
N ASP A 355 9.88 -8.08 -28.72
CA ASP A 355 10.47 -8.84 -27.62
C ASP A 355 9.50 -9.87 -27.03
N VAL A 356 8.23 -9.50 -26.82
CA VAL A 356 7.19 -10.40 -26.30
C VAL A 356 6.91 -11.52 -27.31
N VAL A 357 6.86 -11.19 -28.61
CA VAL A 357 6.67 -12.18 -29.68
C VAL A 357 7.80 -13.21 -29.71
N ASN A 358 9.05 -12.77 -29.48
CA ASN A 358 10.19 -13.69 -29.42
C ASN A 358 10.06 -14.68 -28.26
N VAL A 359 9.61 -14.20 -27.10
CA VAL A 359 9.41 -15.02 -25.89
C VAL A 359 8.17 -15.94 -26.01
N LEU A 360 7.16 -15.62 -26.83
CA LEU A 360 6.02 -16.51 -27.08
C LEU A 360 6.45 -17.91 -27.55
N LYS A 361 7.53 -18.02 -28.32
CA LYS A 361 8.08 -19.32 -28.75
C LYS A 361 8.59 -20.13 -27.55
N ALA A 362 9.29 -19.48 -26.62
CA ALA A 362 9.72 -20.11 -25.38
C ALA A 362 8.51 -20.52 -24.53
N LEU A 363 7.47 -19.69 -24.47
CA LEU A 363 6.21 -19.99 -23.76
C LEU A 363 5.48 -21.20 -24.35
N ILE A 364 5.42 -21.32 -25.68
CA ILE A 364 4.85 -22.51 -26.34
C ILE A 364 5.62 -23.76 -25.94
N LEU A 365 6.96 -23.72 -25.99
CA LEU A 365 7.80 -24.84 -25.56
C LEU A 365 7.54 -25.18 -24.08
N LEU A 366 7.41 -24.18 -23.21
CA LEU A 366 7.08 -24.36 -21.80
C LEU A 366 5.73 -25.04 -21.58
N THR A 367 4.70 -24.74 -22.39
CA THR A 367 3.42 -25.45 -22.27
C THR A 367 3.54 -26.94 -22.61
N VAL A 368 4.41 -27.30 -23.55
CA VAL A 368 4.68 -28.70 -23.91
C VAL A 368 5.42 -29.41 -22.78
N ILE A 369 6.42 -28.77 -22.20
CA ILE A 369 7.22 -29.33 -21.09
C ILE A 369 6.35 -29.51 -19.85
N LEU A 370 5.62 -28.46 -19.44
CA LEU A 370 4.76 -28.50 -18.27
C LEU A 370 3.57 -29.45 -18.47
N GLY A 371 3.03 -29.55 -19.68
CA GLY A 371 1.94 -30.48 -20.00
C GLY A 371 2.37 -31.94 -20.11
N SER A 372 3.63 -32.21 -20.48
CA SER A 372 4.19 -33.57 -20.56
C SER A 372 4.97 -34.00 -19.32
N GLU A 373 5.15 -33.09 -18.37
CA GLU A 373 5.95 -33.25 -17.14
C GLU A 373 7.39 -33.72 -17.40
N LYS A 374 7.94 -33.39 -18.58
CA LYS A 374 9.26 -33.81 -19.01
C LYS A 374 9.93 -32.77 -19.89
N ALA A 375 11.23 -32.60 -19.69
CA ALA A 375 12.07 -31.83 -20.59
C ALA A 375 12.20 -32.50 -21.96
N VAL A 376 12.38 -31.69 -23.00
CA VAL A 376 12.46 -32.14 -24.40
C VAL A 376 13.90 -32.01 -24.89
N GLU A 377 14.65 -33.12 -24.86
CA GLU A 377 16.07 -33.19 -25.24
C GLU A 377 16.33 -32.71 -26.68
N ALA A 378 15.42 -33.00 -27.60
CA ALA A 378 15.55 -32.65 -29.01
C ALA A 378 15.18 -31.19 -29.34
N ALA A 379 14.64 -30.43 -28.37
CA ALA A 379 14.22 -29.05 -28.59
C ALA A 379 15.41 -28.16 -28.95
N LYS A 380 15.18 -27.20 -29.85
CA LYS A 380 16.20 -26.26 -30.30
C LYS A 380 15.64 -24.86 -30.22
N ASP A 381 16.35 -24.03 -29.49
CA ASP A 381 16.26 -22.59 -29.57
C ASP A 381 17.70 -22.07 -29.61
N TYR A 382 17.95 -21.11 -30.48
CA TYR A 382 19.27 -20.49 -30.65
C TYR A 382 19.29 -19.07 -30.09
N ASP A 383 18.13 -18.55 -29.69
CA ASP A 383 18.03 -17.27 -29.02
C ASP A 383 18.43 -17.43 -27.55
N TYR A 384 19.43 -16.65 -27.14
CA TYR A 384 19.92 -16.65 -25.77
C TYR A 384 18.86 -16.15 -24.81
N ASP A 385 18.08 -15.14 -25.20
CA ASP A 385 17.11 -14.48 -24.32
C ASP A 385 15.97 -15.44 -23.96
N ASN A 386 15.55 -16.28 -24.92
CA ASN A 386 14.56 -17.34 -24.67
C ASN A 386 15.07 -18.42 -23.72
N ILE A 387 16.33 -18.82 -23.85
CA ILE A 387 16.95 -19.81 -22.97
C ILE A 387 17.10 -19.24 -21.55
N GLU A 388 17.54 -17.98 -21.44
CA GLU A 388 17.66 -17.30 -20.16
C GLU A 388 16.30 -17.05 -19.50
N PHE A 389 15.26 -16.73 -20.26
CA PHE A 389 13.89 -16.63 -19.74
C PHE A 389 13.42 -17.94 -19.08
N ILE A 390 13.67 -19.09 -19.72
CA ILE A 390 13.36 -20.41 -19.13
C ILE A 390 14.17 -20.63 -17.85
N ASN A 391 15.44 -20.24 -17.85
CA ASN A 391 16.31 -20.32 -16.68
C ASN A 391 15.79 -19.47 -15.51
N GLN A 392 15.37 -18.23 -15.77
CA GLN A 392 14.76 -17.31 -14.80
C GLN A 392 13.45 -17.88 -14.23
N LEU A 393 12.60 -18.48 -15.07
CA LEU A 393 11.42 -19.20 -14.57
C LEU A 393 11.79 -20.37 -13.65
N GLY A 394 12.89 -21.08 -13.95
CA GLY A 394 13.44 -22.10 -13.06
C GLY A 394 13.78 -21.56 -11.67
N PHE A 395 14.41 -20.38 -11.61
CA PHE A 395 14.66 -19.67 -10.35
C PHE A 395 13.37 -19.30 -9.61
N LYS A 396 12.34 -18.85 -10.33
CA LYS A 396 11.05 -18.51 -9.72
C LYS A 396 10.36 -19.74 -9.14
N PHE A 397 10.32 -20.86 -9.86
CA PHE A 397 9.81 -22.12 -9.31
C PHE A 397 10.62 -22.58 -8.09
N MET A 398 11.95 -22.42 -8.12
CA MET A 398 12.80 -22.73 -6.98
C MET A 398 12.48 -21.85 -5.76
N GLN A 399 12.26 -20.55 -5.96
CA GLN A 399 11.86 -19.62 -4.90
C GLN A 399 10.47 -19.93 -4.35
N LEU A 400 9.55 -20.40 -5.18
CA LEU A 400 8.22 -20.88 -4.82
C LEU A 400 8.22 -22.30 -4.22
N GLU A 401 9.39 -22.92 -4.05
CA GLU A 401 9.59 -24.27 -3.52
C GLU A 401 8.97 -25.39 -4.38
N ASP A 402 8.67 -25.10 -5.65
CA ASP A 402 8.28 -26.09 -6.66
C ASP A 402 9.54 -26.67 -7.33
N LEU A 403 10.23 -27.54 -6.57
CA LEU A 403 11.56 -28.05 -6.94
C LEU A 403 11.52 -28.94 -8.19
N GLU A 404 10.39 -29.61 -8.45
CA GLU A 404 10.21 -30.45 -9.64
C GLU A 404 10.16 -29.58 -10.90
N LYS A 405 9.31 -28.53 -10.91
CA LYS A 405 9.27 -27.60 -12.04
C LYS A 405 10.57 -26.84 -12.20
N ALA A 406 11.20 -26.40 -11.11
CA ALA A 406 12.53 -25.77 -11.17
C ALA A 406 13.56 -26.69 -11.85
N SER A 407 13.62 -27.96 -11.43
CA SER A 407 14.51 -28.95 -12.03
C SER A 407 14.23 -29.15 -13.52
N MET A 408 12.95 -29.22 -13.92
CA MET A 408 12.57 -29.34 -15.32
C MET A 408 13.00 -28.12 -16.16
N MET A 409 12.88 -26.90 -15.62
CA MET A 409 13.30 -25.69 -16.30
C MET A 409 14.82 -25.66 -16.49
N PHE A 410 15.59 -26.01 -15.47
CA PHE A 410 17.06 -26.08 -15.57
C PHE A 410 17.53 -27.19 -16.50
N GLU A 411 16.86 -28.35 -16.49
CA GLU A 411 17.14 -29.44 -17.44
C GLU A 411 16.81 -29.01 -18.88
N GLN A 412 15.69 -28.34 -19.12
CA GLN A 412 15.37 -27.82 -20.45
C GLN A 412 16.39 -26.78 -20.91
N THR A 413 16.76 -25.85 -20.03
CA THR A 413 17.79 -24.83 -20.28
C THR A 413 19.09 -25.50 -20.71
N PHE A 414 19.48 -26.59 -20.02
CA PHE A 414 20.65 -27.37 -20.39
C PHE A 414 20.54 -27.96 -21.80
N TYR A 415 19.42 -28.60 -22.17
CA TYR A 415 19.26 -29.20 -23.50
C TYR A 415 19.28 -28.16 -24.62
N LEU A 416 18.60 -27.02 -24.43
CA LEU A 416 18.62 -25.92 -25.40
C LEU A 416 20.05 -25.38 -25.56
N SER A 417 20.75 -25.19 -24.45
CA SER A 417 22.15 -24.74 -24.43
C SER A 417 23.11 -25.74 -25.11
N LEU A 418 22.90 -27.04 -24.88
CA LEU A 418 23.69 -28.10 -25.49
C LEU A 418 23.50 -28.13 -27.01
N ASN A 419 22.27 -27.92 -27.45
CA ASN A 419 21.89 -27.89 -28.87
C ASN A 419 22.32 -26.60 -29.59
N SER A 420 22.35 -25.47 -28.88
CA SER A 420 22.90 -24.19 -29.36
C SER A 420 24.43 -24.09 -29.22
N LYS A 421 25.09 -25.10 -28.63
CA LYS A 421 26.53 -25.15 -28.33
C LYS A 421 27.01 -24.10 -27.33
N ASN A 422 26.12 -23.60 -26.47
CA ASN A 422 26.48 -22.69 -25.38
C ASN A 422 26.95 -23.47 -24.14
N ARG A 423 28.26 -23.70 -24.07
CA ARG A 423 28.90 -24.41 -22.95
C ARG A 423 28.68 -23.70 -21.60
N GLY A 424 28.70 -22.37 -21.58
CA GLY A 424 28.58 -21.59 -20.34
C GLY A 424 27.24 -21.83 -19.65
N LEU A 425 26.15 -21.72 -20.41
CA LEU A 425 24.81 -21.98 -19.90
C LEU A 425 24.59 -23.44 -19.49
N CYS A 426 25.16 -24.41 -20.21
CA CYS A 426 25.10 -25.80 -19.76
C CYS A 426 25.74 -25.99 -18.37
N ILE A 427 26.89 -25.35 -18.11
CA ILE A 427 27.54 -25.43 -16.80
C ILE A 427 26.69 -24.74 -15.74
N ALA A 428 26.16 -23.55 -16.03
CA ALA A 428 25.27 -22.83 -15.12
C ALA A 428 24.03 -23.65 -14.74
N SER A 429 23.37 -24.31 -15.71
CA SER A 429 22.22 -25.18 -15.43
C SER A 429 22.58 -26.36 -14.52
N LEU A 430 23.77 -26.94 -14.68
CA LEU A 430 24.26 -28.00 -13.78
C LEU A 430 24.53 -27.48 -12.36
N GLU A 431 25.03 -26.25 -12.23
CA GLU A 431 25.22 -25.60 -10.92
C GLU A 431 23.87 -25.34 -10.23
N TYR A 432 22.85 -24.89 -10.97
CA TYR A 432 21.50 -24.68 -10.44
C TYR A 432 20.80 -25.98 -10.03
N LEU A 433 20.96 -27.05 -10.82
CA LEU A 433 20.52 -28.39 -10.42
C LEU A 433 21.28 -28.88 -9.18
N GLY A 434 22.58 -28.58 -9.09
CA GLY A 434 23.39 -28.81 -7.90
C GLY A 434 22.80 -28.10 -6.68
N TRP A 435 22.38 -26.84 -6.84
CA TRP A 435 21.73 -26.07 -5.80
C TRP A 435 20.45 -26.77 -5.26
N LEU A 436 19.59 -27.24 -6.16
CA LEU A 436 18.41 -28.04 -5.79
C LEU A 436 18.79 -29.34 -5.07
N TYR A 437 19.84 -30.02 -5.53
CA TYR A 437 20.31 -31.23 -4.85
C TYR A 437 20.70 -30.96 -3.39
N PHE A 438 21.47 -29.88 -3.14
CA PHE A 438 21.90 -29.51 -1.78
C PHE A 438 20.81 -28.89 -0.91
N SER A 439 19.68 -28.46 -1.47
CA SER A 439 18.49 -28.06 -0.70
C SER A 439 17.70 -29.25 -0.14
N GLY A 440 17.95 -30.46 -0.67
CA GLY A 440 17.31 -31.71 -0.25
C GLY A 440 16.61 -32.46 -1.38
N PHE A 441 16.55 -31.91 -2.61
CA PHE A 441 15.87 -32.53 -3.75
C PHE A 441 16.72 -33.65 -4.37
N GLN A 442 16.61 -34.86 -3.83
CA GLN A 442 17.45 -36.00 -4.22
C GLN A 442 17.30 -36.41 -5.69
N ALA A 443 16.15 -36.17 -6.32
CA ALA A 443 15.90 -36.52 -7.71
C ALA A 443 16.83 -35.78 -8.70
N ALA A 444 17.32 -34.59 -8.35
CA ALA A 444 18.28 -33.85 -9.18
C ALA A 444 19.61 -34.61 -9.36
N LYS A 445 19.99 -35.50 -8.44
CA LYS A 445 21.28 -36.21 -8.50
C LYS A 445 21.44 -37.04 -9.78
N SER A 446 20.43 -37.84 -10.13
CA SER A 446 20.46 -38.66 -11.34
C SER A 446 20.46 -37.80 -12.60
N THR A 447 19.69 -36.70 -12.60
CA THR A 447 19.64 -35.75 -13.71
C THR A 447 21.01 -35.10 -13.93
N ILE A 448 21.65 -34.58 -12.88
CA ILE A 448 22.99 -33.97 -12.97
C ILE A 448 24.01 -34.95 -13.55
N GLN A 449 24.01 -36.20 -13.09
CA GLN A 449 24.93 -37.22 -13.59
C GLN A 449 24.73 -37.47 -15.09
N HIS A 450 23.49 -37.66 -15.52
CA HIS A 450 23.14 -37.88 -16.92
C HIS A 450 23.52 -36.68 -17.80
N LEU A 451 23.13 -35.46 -17.41
CA LEU A 451 23.41 -34.24 -18.17
C LEU A 451 24.92 -33.97 -18.26
N TYR A 452 25.68 -34.27 -17.21
CA TYR A 452 27.14 -34.14 -17.24
C TYR A 452 27.80 -35.12 -18.23
N GLU A 453 27.31 -36.36 -18.34
CA GLU A 453 27.77 -37.32 -19.35
C GLU A 453 27.50 -36.80 -20.78
N LEU A 454 26.32 -36.23 -21.02
CA LEU A 454 25.98 -35.59 -22.29
C LEU A 454 26.89 -34.40 -22.59
N LEU A 455 27.20 -33.59 -21.56
CA LEU A 455 28.09 -32.43 -21.68
C LEU A 455 29.48 -32.85 -22.16
N ILE A 456 30.11 -33.83 -21.49
CA ILE A 456 31.44 -34.34 -21.87
C ILE A 456 31.42 -34.92 -23.29
N LYS A 457 30.37 -35.69 -23.62
CA LYS A 457 30.23 -36.28 -24.95
C LYS A 457 30.19 -35.22 -26.05
N LYS A 458 29.55 -34.07 -25.79
CA LYS A 458 29.43 -32.96 -26.73
C LYS A 458 30.66 -32.05 -26.76
N PHE A 459 31.30 -31.86 -25.61
CA PHE A 459 32.47 -31.00 -25.41
C PHE A 459 33.60 -31.77 -24.72
N PRO A 460 34.36 -32.62 -25.46
CA PRO A 460 35.38 -33.49 -24.90
C PRO A 460 36.52 -32.75 -24.19
N GLU A 461 36.71 -31.46 -24.47
CA GLU A 461 37.67 -30.58 -23.81
C GLU A 461 37.32 -30.25 -22.34
N ILE A 462 36.08 -30.53 -21.91
CA ILE A 462 35.67 -30.43 -20.52
C ILE A 462 36.32 -31.58 -19.75
N LYS A 463 37.41 -31.25 -19.05
CA LYS A 463 38.11 -32.19 -18.18
C LYS A 463 37.15 -32.72 -17.11
N SER A 464 37.31 -33.99 -16.73
CA SER A 464 36.58 -34.63 -15.63
C SER A 464 36.65 -33.88 -14.30
N SER A 465 37.61 -32.96 -14.13
CA SER A 465 37.70 -32.04 -13.00
C SER A 465 36.54 -31.06 -12.88
N TYR A 466 35.72 -30.88 -13.93
CA TYR A 466 34.49 -30.06 -13.90
C TYR A 466 33.26 -30.83 -13.39
N GLN A 467 33.41 -32.09 -12.99
CA GLN A 467 32.29 -32.85 -12.44
C GLN A 467 31.87 -32.18 -11.15
N VAL A 468 30.63 -31.67 -11.11
CA VAL A 468 30.05 -31.09 -9.91
C VAL A 468 30.16 -32.13 -8.80
N ASN A 469 31.00 -31.86 -7.80
CA ASN A 469 31.20 -32.78 -6.70
C ASN A 469 29.93 -32.78 -5.84
N LEU A 470 29.03 -33.74 -6.04
CA LEU A 470 27.80 -33.84 -5.24
C LEU A 470 28.05 -34.35 -3.81
N GLN A 471 29.31 -34.36 -3.34
CA GLN A 471 29.66 -34.72 -1.98
C GLN A 471 30.08 -33.49 -1.18
N VAL A 472 29.46 -33.34 -0.02
CA VAL A 472 29.81 -32.30 0.94
C VAL A 472 31.09 -32.70 1.69
N THR A 473 32.04 -31.79 1.77
CA THR A 473 33.25 -31.89 2.60
C THR A 473 32.84 -31.99 4.07
N ASN A 474 32.92 -33.19 4.65
CA ASN A 474 32.50 -33.43 6.04
C ASN A 474 33.66 -33.78 6.99
N LYS A 475 34.89 -33.91 6.47
CA LYS A 475 36.06 -34.28 7.26
C LYS A 475 36.56 -33.09 8.08
N PRO A 476 36.68 -33.22 9.41
CA PRO A 476 37.15 -32.13 10.27
C PRO A 476 38.47 -31.50 9.81
N LYS A 477 39.46 -32.32 9.41
CA LYS A 477 40.78 -31.86 8.95
C LYS A 477 40.72 -30.95 7.72
N GLU A 478 39.77 -31.20 6.81
CA GLU A 478 39.61 -30.39 5.59
C GLU A 478 38.90 -29.08 5.90
N LEU A 479 38.10 -29.03 6.97
CA LEU A 479 37.35 -27.85 7.40
C LEU A 479 38.08 -26.99 8.44
N GLU A 480 39.10 -27.52 9.12
CA GLU A 480 39.85 -26.85 10.19
C GLU A 480 40.42 -25.48 9.76
N ASN A 481 40.85 -25.36 8.50
CA ASN A 481 41.41 -24.12 7.96
C ASN A 481 40.40 -22.96 7.87
N PHE A 482 39.10 -23.25 7.96
CA PHE A 482 38.03 -22.27 7.87
C PHE A 482 37.44 -21.91 9.23
N VAL A 483 37.83 -22.61 10.30
CA VAL A 483 37.34 -22.40 11.66
C VAL A 483 38.12 -21.27 12.32
N SER A 484 37.41 -20.35 12.99
CA SER A 484 38.00 -19.27 13.77
C SER A 484 37.54 -19.32 15.22
N SER A 485 38.50 -19.20 16.15
CA SER A 485 38.23 -19.23 17.60
C SER A 485 37.60 -17.93 18.12
N SER A 486 37.76 -16.82 17.40
CA SER A 486 37.27 -15.49 17.74
C SER A 486 36.74 -14.76 16.50
N TYR A 487 36.01 -13.66 16.71
CA TYR A 487 35.50 -12.82 15.63
C TYR A 487 36.64 -12.14 14.87
N GLN A 488 36.73 -12.44 13.58
CA GLN A 488 37.77 -11.97 12.67
C GLN A 488 37.14 -11.08 11.59
N ALA A 489 37.86 -10.04 11.16
CA ALA A 489 37.40 -9.20 10.05
C ALA A 489 37.30 -10.04 8.77
N LEU A 490 36.33 -9.74 7.90
CA LEU A 490 36.15 -10.46 6.63
C LEU A 490 37.47 -10.61 5.86
N SER A 491 38.27 -9.55 5.79
CA SER A 491 39.57 -9.53 5.11
C SER A 491 40.55 -10.60 5.59
N SER A 492 40.46 -11.00 6.85
CA SER A 492 41.31 -12.04 7.47
C SER A 492 40.77 -13.47 7.35
N LEU A 493 39.54 -13.65 6.87
CA LEU A 493 38.98 -14.97 6.62
C LEU A 493 39.59 -15.60 5.35
N ALA A 494 39.54 -16.93 5.28
CA ALA A 494 39.98 -17.69 4.11
C ALA A 494 39.22 -17.24 2.84
N VAL A 495 39.90 -17.29 1.69
CA VAL A 495 39.37 -16.81 0.41
C VAL A 495 38.07 -17.51 0.03
N ASP A 496 37.98 -18.82 0.23
CA ASP A 496 36.77 -19.58 -0.14
C ASP A 496 35.55 -19.14 0.68
N LEU A 497 35.73 -18.77 1.96
CA LEU A 497 34.65 -18.28 2.81
C LEU A 497 34.13 -16.88 2.40
N LYS A 498 34.94 -16.12 1.65
CA LYS A 498 34.54 -14.82 1.06
C LYS A 498 33.72 -14.98 -0.22
N SER A 499 33.66 -16.20 -0.76
CA SER A 499 32.86 -16.49 -1.96
C SER A 499 31.36 -16.39 -1.65
N PRO A 500 30.50 -16.23 -2.68
CA PRO A 500 29.05 -16.17 -2.48
C PRO A 500 28.53 -17.41 -1.75
N LEU A 501 27.59 -17.19 -0.83
CA LEU A 501 26.94 -18.22 -0.04
C LEU A 501 25.54 -18.47 -0.61
N TYR A 502 25.28 -19.67 -1.11
CA TYR A 502 24.07 -20.00 -1.86
C TYR A 502 22.99 -20.54 -0.93
N CYS A 503 21.91 -19.82 -0.70
CA CYS A 503 20.83 -20.22 0.21
C CYS A 503 20.17 -21.53 -0.26
N VAL A 504 20.34 -22.61 0.51
CA VAL A 504 19.74 -23.93 0.26
C VAL A 504 18.48 -24.17 1.12
N GLY A 505 18.10 -23.22 1.96
CA GLY A 505 16.82 -23.20 2.67
C GLY A 505 16.92 -22.59 4.07
N VAL A 506 15.78 -22.33 4.69
CA VAL A 506 15.70 -21.76 6.04
C VAL A 506 15.05 -22.78 6.97
N THR A 507 15.63 -22.94 8.14
CA THR A 507 15.06 -23.75 9.23
C THR A 507 15.02 -22.94 10.51
N TYR A 508 14.34 -23.44 11.54
CA TYR A 508 14.28 -22.77 12.83
C TYR A 508 14.91 -23.65 13.90
N MET A 509 15.75 -23.05 14.73
CA MET A 509 16.36 -23.71 15.88
C MET A 509 15.79 -23.15 17.18
N LYS A 510 15.61 -24.03 18.18
CA LYS A 510 15.15 -23.65 19.51
C LYS A 510 16.34 -23.56 20.44
N GLU A 511 16.65 -22.36 20.92
CA GLU A 511 17.71 -22.11 21.89
C GLU A 511 17.14 -21.36 23.10
N LYS A 512 17.24 -21.95 24.29
CA LYS A 512 16.82 -21.31 25.56
C LYS A 512 15.43 -20.65 25.51
N ASN A 513 14.42 -21.36 24.97
CA ASN A 513 13.04 -20.90 24.76
C ASN A 513 12.84 -19.78 23.72
N LYS A 514 13.86 -19.39 22.96
CA LYS A 514 13.71 -18.53 21.79
C LYS A 514 13.84 -19.36 20.51
N ILE A 515 13.02 -19.04 19.51
CA ILE A 515 13.12 -19.59 18.17
C ILE A 515 14.01 -18.65 17.38
N LYS A 516 15.13 -19.15 16.87
CA LYS A 516 16.05 -18.40 16.02
C LYS A 516 16.03 -18.98 14.61
N PRO A 517 15.99 -18.15 13.57
CA PRO A 517 16.16 -18.62 12.21
C PRO A 517 17.60 -19.07 11.95
N LEU A 518 17.71 -20.19 11.24
CA LEU A 518 18.95 -20.77 10.77
C LEU A 518 18.88 -20.84 9.24
N ILE A 519 19.62 -19.95 8.60
CA ILE A 519 19.73 -19.92 7.14
C ILE A 519 20.80 -20.95 6.76
N ARG A 520 20.43 -21.94 5.97
CA ARG A 520 21.34 -22.95 5.44
C ARG A 520 21.85 -22.43 4.10
N VAL A 521 23.16 -22.34 3.96
CA VAL A 521 23.82 -21.94 2.71
C VAL A 521 24.84 -22.98 2.28
N MET A 522 25.07 -23.09 0.98
CA MET A 522 26.16 -23.87 0.39
C MET A 522 27.28 -22.92 -0.03
N ASN A 523 28.53 -23.29 0.26
CA ASN A 523 29.71 -22.64 -0.28
C ASN A 523 30.41 -23.59 -1.24
N TRP A 524 30.44 -23.25 -2.54
CA TRP A 524 31.02 -24.10 -3.57
C TRP A 524 32.55 -24.20 -3.51
N GLY A 525 33.25 -23.15 -3.04
CA GLY A 525 34.70 -23.18 -2.88
C GLY A 525 35.15 -24.22 -1.84
N MET A 526 34.38 -24.34 -0.75
CA MET A 526 34.64 -25.28 0.34
C MET A 526 33.95 -26.64 0.17
N MET A 527 32.95 -26.69 -0.71
CA MET A 527 31.97 -27.77 -0.80
C MET A 527 31.37 -28.12 0.56
N ALA A 528 30.97 -27.12 1.34
CA ALA A 528 30.45 -27.28 2.70
C ALA A 528 29.15 -26.50 2.89
N ARG A 529 28.21 -27.06 3.66
CA ARG A 529 27.00 -26.34 4.08
C ARG A 529 27.28 -25.60 5.38
N ILE A 530 26.88 -24.35 5.40
CA ILE A 530 27.11 -23.42 6.51
C ILE A 530 25.74 -23.00 7.03
N GLY A 531 25.55 -23.06 8.34
CA GLY A 531 24.41 -22.48 9.02
C GLY A 531 24.72 -21.06 9.48
N ILE A 532 23.99 -20.07 8.98
CA ILE A 532 24.05 -18.69 9.48
C ILE A 532 22.94 -18.51 10.50
N ILE A 533 23.30 -18.20 11.74
CA ILE A 533 22.33 -17.91 12.80
C ILE A 533 22.02 -16.42 12.74
N ASP A 534 20.81 -16.08 12.31
CA ASP A 534 20.36 -14.69 12.21
C ASP A 534 19.64 -14.28 13.51
N GLU A 535 20.40 -13.69 14.43
CA GLU A 535 19.89 -13.37 15.76
C GLU A 535 18.91 -12.19 15.77
N ASN A 536 19.05 -11.27 14.80
CA ASN A 536 18.21 -10.07 14.68
C ASN A 536 17.01 -10.25 13.74
N GLN A 537 16.98 -11.34 12.96
CA GLN A 537 15.95 -11.60 11.93
C GLN A 537 16.01 -10.64 10.73
N ASP A 538 17.16 -10.01 10.49
CA ASP A 538 17.34 -9.06 9.40
C ASP A 538 17.59 -9.79 8.06
N LEU A 539 18.29 -10.93 8.11
CA LEU A 539 18.69 -11.68 6.91
C LEU A 539 17.60 -12.63 6.43
N ILE A 540 16.80 -13.17 7.35
CA ILE A 540 15.79 -14.19 7.04
C ILE A 540 14.80 -13.73 5.96
N GLN A 541 14.43 -12.44 5.97
CA GLN A 541 13.48 -11.85 5.03
C GLN A 541 13.95 -11.99 3.58
N ASN A 542 15.27 -11.91 3.36
CA ASN A 542 15.88 -11.94 2.03
C ASN A 542 16.60 -13.27 1.72
N SER A 543 16.46 -14.28 2.59
CA SER A 543 17.19 -15.55 2.51
C SER A 543 16.28 -16.69 2.05
N SER A 544 15.76 -16.61 0.83
CA SER A 544 15.00 -17.70 0.22
C SER A 544 15.90 -18.69 -0.54
N LEU A 545 15.41 -19.91 -0.77
CA LEU A 545 16.07 -20.84 -1.68
C LEU A 545 16.23 -20.19 -3.06
N GLY A 546 17.45 -20.26 -3.62
CA GLY A 546 17.78 -19.57 -4.87
C GLY A 546 18.39 -18.18 -4.68
N ASN A 547 18.50 -17.64 -3.47
CA ASN A 547 19.21 -16.39 -3.21
C ASN A 547 20.67 -16.62 -2.83
N THR A 548 21.52 -15.64 -3.11
CA THR A 548 22.93 -15.64 -2.70
C THR A 548 23.16 -14.60 -1.62
N ILE A 549 24.01 -14.92 -0.65
CA ILE A 549 24.44 -14.02 0.42
C ILE A 549 25.90 -13.69 0.19
N HIS A 550 26.21 -12.40 0.13
CA HIS A 550 27.55 -11.86 0.02
C HIS A 550 27.92 -11.14 1.32
N LEU A 551 29.00 -11.57 1.94
CA LEU A 551 29.61 -10.85 3.05
C LEU A 551 30.46 -9.73 2.46
N ILE A 552 30.14 -8.46 2.75
CA ILE A 552 30.86 -7.30 2.19
C ILE A 552 31.84 -6.72 3.21
N ASP A 553 31.38 -6.52 4.45
CA ASP A 553 32.21 -6.04 5.55
C ASP A 553 31.68 -6.53 6.90
N GLY A 554 32.53 -6.51 7.93
CA GLY A 554 32.20 -6.86 9.30
C GLY A 554 33.09 -7.95 9.89
N ARG A 555 32.71 -8.41 11.10
CA ARG A 555 33.44 -9.46 11.81
C ARG A 555 32.61 -10.73 11.94
N PHE A 556 33.26 -11.85 11.67
CA PHE A 556 32.60 -13.15 11.61
C PHE A 556 33.40 -14.19 12.39
N LYS A 557 32.68 -15.16 12.93
CA LYS A 557 33.27 -16.33 13.61
C LYS A 557 32.69 -17.59 13.01
N VAL A 558 33.54 -18.50 12.55
CA VAL A 558 33.12 -19.78 11.98
C VAL A 558 33.50 -20.89 12.94
N VAL A 559 32.54 -21.74 13.30
CA VAL A 559 32.76 -22.88 14.19
C VAL A 559 32.27 -24.17 13.56
N PRO A 560 32.87 -25.33 13.88
CA PRO A 560 32.35 -26.61 13.42
C PRO A 560 30.99 -26.89 14.07
N ALA A 561 30.01 -27.32 13.27
CA ALA A 561 28.76 -27.81 13.81
C ALA A 561 28.98 -29.11 14.61
N SER A 562 28.31 -29.23 15.76
CA SER A 562 28.35 -30.45 16.59
C SER A 562 27.68 -31.61 15.86
N SER A 563 28.05 -32.86 16.16
CA SER A 563 27.49 -34.05 15.49
C SER A 563 25.96 -34.13 15.53
N HIS A 564 25.36 -33.67 16.64
CA HIS A 564 23.92 -33.55 16.77
C HIS A 564 23.34 -32.46 15.84
N PHE A 565 23.96 -31.28 15.84
CA PHE A 565 23.54 -30.16 14.99
C PHE A 565 23.65 -30.48 13.50
N ARG A 566 24.72 -31.18 13.07
CA ARG A 566 24.89 -31.64 11.68
C ARG A 566 23.77 -32.56 11.24
N LYS A 567 23.36 -33.50 12.09
CA LYS A 567 22.28 -34.45 11.78
C LYS A 567 20.92 -33.78 11.75
N GLN A 568 20.69 -32.82 12.63
CA GLN A 568 19.40 -32.16 12.77
C GLN A 568 19.15 -31.11 11.68
N HIS A 569 20.18 -30.31 11.35
CA HIS A 569 20.05 -29.15 10.48
C HIS A 569 20.81 -29.28 9.16
N GLU A 570 21.54 -30.38 8.96
CA GLU A 570 22.25 -30.68 7.72
C GLU A 570 23.30 -29.61 7.35
N VAL A 571 24.06 -29.12 8.33
CA VAL A 571 25.16 -28.15 8.12
C VAL A 571 26.45 -28.64 8.74
N GLU A 572 27.59 -28.35 8.11
CA GLU A 572 28.93 -28.74 8.57
C GLU A 572 29.58 -27.67 9.45
N LEU A 573 29.32 -26.40 9.14
CA LEU A 573 29.86 -25.23 9.83
C LEU A 573 28.73 -24.31 10.29
N ILE A 574 29.02 -23.48 11.30
CA ILE A 574 28.13 -22.42 11.78
C ILE A 574 28.89 -21.09 11.66
N LEU A 575 28.27 -20.13 10.98
CA LEU A 575 28.75 -18.76 10.86
C LEU A 575 27.99 -17.88 11.87
N HIS A 576 28.74 -17.27 12.78
CA HIS A 576 28.24 -16.24 13.69
C HIS A 576 28.65 -14.87 13.18
N ILE A 577 27.69 -13.94 13.25
CA ILE A 577 27.84 -12.57 12.80
C ILE A 577 27.99 -11.67 14.04
N ASP A 578 29.03 -10.82 14.06
CA ASP A 578 29.20 -9.83 15.13
C ASP A 578 28.35 -8.59 14.85
N HIS A 579 27.13 -8.56 15.39
CA HIS A 579 26.21 -7.44 15.20
C HIS A 579 26.73 -6.10 15.78
N VAL A 580 27.69 -6.14 16.72
CA VAL A 580 28.32 -4.92 17.25
C VAL A 580 29.17 -4.22 16.18
N SER A 581 29.69 -4.99 15.23
CA SER A 581 30.50 -4.46 14.12
C SER A 581 29.70 -3.80 13.00
N GLN A 582 28.35 -3.79 13.08
CA GLN A 582 27.46 -3.30 12.02
C GLN A 582 27.84 -3.86 10.63
N PRO A 583 27.83 -5.19 10.47
CA PRO A 583 28.30 -5.84 9.26
C PRO A 583 27.43 -5.47 8.06
N THR A 584 28.07 -5.32 6.90
CA THR A 584 27.37 -5.13 5.62
C THR A 584 27.25 -6.48 4.93
N ILE A 585 26.02 -6.96 4.78
CA ILE A 585 25.69 -8.23 4.13
C ILE A 585 24.68 -7.95 3.03
N LEU A 586 24.95 -8.45 1.83
CA LEU A 586 24.09 -8.25 0.66
C LEU A 586 23.46 -9.57 0.25
N CYS A 587 22.13 -9.62 0.24
CA CYS A 587 21.37 -10.73 -0.33
C CYS A 587 20.99 -10.39 -1.77
N ARG A 588 21.27 -11.28 -2.72
CA ARG A 588 20.89 -11.12 -4.14
C ARG A 588 20.04 -12.29 -4.60
N SER A 589 18.91 -11.99 -5.24
CA SER A 589 18.19 -12.94 -6.08
C SER A 589 18.88 -12.96 -7.45
N PRO A 590 19.45 -14.09 -7.91
CA PRO A 590 20.02 -14.22 -9.25
C PRO A 590 18.97 -14.09 -10.36
N GLY A 591 17.68 -14.23 -10.01
CA GLY A 591 16.54 -14.15 -10.92
C GLY A 591 15.64 -12.95 -10.66
N GLY A 592 16.21 -11.79 -10.30
CA GLY A 592 15.44 -10.55 -10.37
C GLY A 592 14.94 -10.36 -11.80
N TRP A 593 13.68 -9.97 -11.98
CA TRP A 593 13.26 -9.44 -13.27
C TRP A 593 14.10 -8.19 -13.49
N GLU A 594 15.09 -8.23 -14.36
CA GLU A 594 15.54 -6.99 -15.02
C GLU A 594 14.41 -6.56 -15.94
N LEU A 595 13.32 -6.06 -15.35
CA LEU A 595 12.53 -5.04 -15.99
C LEU A 595 13.43 -3.81 -15.99
N THR A 596 14.44 -3.79 -16.87
CA THR A 596 15.02 -2.51 -17.27
C THR A 596 13.84 -1.61 -17.57
N THR A 597 13.73 -0.53 -16.81
CA THR A 597 12.81 0.57 -17.07
C THR A 597 12.77 0.82 -18.57
N ILE A 598 11.61 0.54 -19.18
CA ILE A 598 11.31 0.77 -20.60
C ILE A 598 11.32 2.29 -20.93
N ALA A 599 11.72 3.14 -19.99
CA ALA A 599 11.85 4.58 -20.18
C ALA A 599 13.16 5.01 -20.89
N ASP A 600 14.17 4.13 -21.04
CA ASP A 600 15.49 4.49 -21.62
C ASP A 600 15.89 3.68 -22.88
N LYS A 601 14.93 3.27 -23.72
CA LYS A 601 15.22 2.86 -25.11
C LYS A 601 14.33 3.55 -26.12
#